data_AF-A0A6I0ERS0-F1
#
_entry.id   AF-A0A6I0ERS0-F1
#
_cell.length_a   1.000
_cell.length_b   1.000
_cell.length_c   1.000
_cell.angle_alpha   90.00
_cell.angle_beta   90.00
_cell.angle_gamma   90.00
#
_symmetry.space_group_name_H-M   'P 1'
#
loop_
_entity.id
_entity.type
_entity.pdbx_description
1 polymer ?
#
loop_
_entity_poly.entity_id
_entity_poly.type
_entity_poly.pdbx_seq_one_letter_code
_entity_poly.pdbx_strand_id
1 'polypeptide(L)'
;MGCSKAVPIALAALSALAAAAPAVAEIKCQDGNQLVQGNWLATPYCQDKLLAQVANSRGFKTSFAAIRNNPNHKKELCRFLYTDIRVQMTCLDAGVPEYYGAGR
;
A
#
# COMPACT_ATOMS: atom_id res chain seq x y z
N MET A 1 -34.56 69.13 -11.04
CA MET A 1 -33.13 68.74 -10.97
C MET A 1 -33.01 67.59 -9.99
N GLY A 2 -32.52 66.44 -10.44
CA GLY A 2 -32.34 65.26 -9.59
C GLY A 2 -32.14 63.99 -10.42
N CYS A 3 -31.01 63.88 -11.11
CA CYS A 3 -30.60 62.61 -11.72
C CYS A 3 -30.13 61.67 -10.60
N SER A 4 -30.95 60.70 -10.22
CA SER A 4 -30.53 59.61 -9.34
C SER A 4 -29.57 58.70 -10.11
N LYS A 5 -28.31 58.67 -9.66
CA LYS A 5 -27.27 57.81 -10.22
C LYS A 5 -27.55 56.37 -9.77
N ALA A 6 -27.92 55.51 -10.72
CA ALA A 6 -27.98 54.07 -10.51
C ALA A 6 -26.56 53.56 -10.21
N VAL A 7 -26.36 53.00 -9.02
CA VAL A 7 -25.15 52.26 -8.65
C VAL A 7 -25.30 50.86 -9.26
N PRO A 8 -24.43 50.43 -10.18
CA PRO A 8 -24.48 49.06 -10.67
C PRO A 8 -24.07 48.12 -9.53
N ILE A 9 -25.02 47.29 -9.11
CA ILE A 9 -24.79 46.20 -8.14
C ILE A 9 -23.69 45.32 -8.71
N ALA A 10 -22.51 45.40 -8.10
CA ALA A 10 -21.33 44.66 -8.49
C ALA A 10 -21.60 43.15 -8.39
N LEU A 11 -21.57 42.51 -9.55
CA LEU A 11 -21.59 41.08 -9.74
C LEU A 11 -20.24 40.51 -9.27
N ALA A 12 -20.14 40.06 -8.02
CA ALA A 12 -18.92 39.43 -7.51
C ALA A 12 -19.23 38.33 -6.49
N ALA A 13 -20.02 37.33 -6.91
CA ALA A 13 -20.09 36.05 -6.22
C ALA A 13 -19.08 35.07 -6.87
N LEU A 14 -17.78 35.32 -6.68
CA LEU A 14 -16.76 34.29 -6.88
C LEU A 14 -16.71 33.43 -5.62
N SER A 15 -17.69 32.53 -5.48
CA SER A 15 -17.66 31.47 -4.48
C SER A 15 -16.54 30.51 -4.86
N ALA A 16 -15.46 30.53 -4.09
CA ALA A 16 -14.28 29.71 -4.28
C ALA A 16 -14.66 28.22 -4.38
N LEU A 17 -14.58 27.67 -5.59
CA LEU A 17 -14.57 26.23 -5.81
C LEU A 17 -13.17 25.73 -5.40
N ALA A 18 -12.97 25.60 -4.08
CA ALA A 18 -11.76 25.01 -3.53
C ALA A 18 -11.69 23.56 -4.04
N ALA A 19 -10.89 23.33 -5.08
CA ALA A 19 -10.52 22.01 -5.53
C ALA A 19 -9.77 21.34 -4.38
N ALA A 20 -10.45 20.46 -3.64
CA ALA A 20 -9.82 19.53 -2.73
C ALA A 20 -8.93 18.62 -3.57
N ALA A 21 -7.64 18.98 -3.70
CA ALA A 21 -6.67 18.08 -4.30
C ALA A 21 -6.67 16.79 -3.46
N PRO A 22 -6.72 15.61 -4.07
CA PRO A 22 -6.66 14.36 -3.32
C PRO A 22 -5.34 14.37 -2.55
N ALA A 23 -5.43 14.35 -1.22
CA ALA A 23 -4.27 14.17 -0.37
C ALA A 23 -3.71 12.77 -0.67
N VAL A 24 -2.59 12.72 -1.38
CA VAL A 24 -1.84 11.48 -1.60
C VAL A 24 -1.24 11.10 -0.26
N ALA A 25 -2.00 10.36 0.56
CA ALA A 25 -1.51 9.86 1.82
C ALA A 25 -0.38 8.86 1.55
N GLU A 26 0.83 9.19 1.98
CA GLU A 26 1.97 8.29 1.86
C GLU A 26 1.72 7.02 2.70
N ILE A 27 1.83 5.85 2.06
CA ILE A 27 1.68 4.58 2.76
C ILE A 27 2.95 4.31 3.58
N LYS A 28 2.87 4.56 4.89
CA LYS A 28 3.92 4.21 5.84
C LYS A 28 3.83 2.73 6.22
N CYS A 29 4.84 1.96 5.83
CA CYS A 29 5.00 0.56 6.20
C CYS A 29 6.10 0.37 7.24
N GLN A 30 5.87 -0.50 8.22
CA GLN A 30 6.86 -0.96 9.19
C GLN A 30 6.61 -2.43 9.50
N ASP A 31 7.61 -3.29 9.26
CA ASP A 31 7.57 -4.72 9.58
C ASP A 31 6.28 -5.43 9.11
N GLY A 32 5.85 -5.12 7.87
CA GLY A 32 4.63 -5.70 7.28
C GLY A 32 3.31 -5.02 7.69
N ASN A 33 3.37 -4.04 8.60
CA ASN A 33 2.22 -3.27 9.06
C ASN A 33 2.14 -1.90 8.39
N GLN A 34 0.93 -1.44 8.15
CA GLN A 34 0.62 -0.10 7.66
C GLN A 34 0.08 0.76 8.78
N LEU A 35 0.51 2.03 8.84
CA LEU A 35 -0.11 3.01 9.74
C LEU A 35 -1.43 3.50 9.15
N VAL A 36 -2.56 3.14 9.77
CA VAL A 36 -3.92 3.51 9.38
C VAL A 36 -4.60 4.18 10.56
N GLN A 37 -4.93 5.47 10.43
CA GLN A 37 -5.61 6.24 11.48
C GLN A 37 -4.94 6.14 12.87
N GLY A 38 -3.60 6.14 12.90
CA GLY A 38 -2.82 6.04 14.14
C GLY A 38 -2.57 4.62 14.64
N ASN A 39 -3.15 3.60 14.01
CA ASN A 39 -2.98 2.19 14.38
C ASN A 39 -2.13 1.45 13.36
N TRP A 40 -1.31 0.51 13.83
CA TRP A 40 -0.55 -0.38 12.95
C TRP A 40 -1.37 -1.62 12.64
N LEU A 41 -1.67 -1.80 11.35
CA LEU A 41 -2.46 -2.93 10.86
C LEU A 41 -1.65 -3.73 9.85
N ALA A 42 -1.65 -5.05 9.97
CA ALA A 42 -1.08 -5.90 8.93
C ALA A 42 -1.92 -5.74 7.65
N THR A 43 -1.28 -5.34 6.55
CA THR A 43 -1.96 -5.19 5.25
C THR A 43 -1.20 -5.94 4.15
N PRO A 44 -1.90 -6.51 3.15
CA PRO A 44 -1.23 -7.23 2.06
C PRO A 44 -0.15 -6.41 1.36
N TYR A 45 -0.34 -5.10 1.23
CA TYR A 45 0.62 -4.20 0.60
C TYR A 45 1.94 -4.12 1.37
N CYS A 46 1.89 -3.88 2.69
CA CYS A 46 3.10 -3.79 3.50
C CYS A 46 3.73 -5.16 3.75
N GLN A 47 2.92 -6.22 3.83
CA GLN A 47 3.40 -7.60 3.91
C GLN A 47 4.18 -8.03 2.65
N ASP A 48 3.71 -7.65 1.46
CA ASP A 48 4.44 -7.91 0.21
C ASP A 48 5.77 -7.12 0.15
N LYS A 49 5.82 -5.90 0.70
CA LYS A 49 7.08 -5.14 0.84
C LYS A 49 8.05 -5.85 1.78
N LEU A 50 7.57 -6.32 2.93
CA LEU A 50 8.38 -7.08 3.87
C LEU A 50 8.90 -8.38 3.21
N LEU A 51 8.06 -9.10 2.49
CA LEU A 51 8.48 -10.30 1.75
C LEU A 51 9.60 -10.00 0.76
N ALA A 52 9.53 -8.87 0.04
CA ALA A 52 10.62 -8.44 -0.84
C ALA A 52 11.93 -8.21 -0.06
N GLN A 53 11.86 -7.53 1.08
CA GLN A 53 13.04 -7.25 1.91
C GLN A 53 13.65 -8.54 2.46
N VAL A 54 12.82 -9.44 2.99
CA VAL A 54 13.24 -10.74 3.51
C VAL A 54 13.84 -11.59 2.40
N ALA A 55 13.18 -11.70 1.25
CA ALA A 55 13.68 -12.45 0.11
C ALA A 55 15.06 -11.96 -0.35
N ASN A 56 15.26 -10.65 -0.48
CA ASN A 56 16.56 -10.09 -0.83
C ASN A 56 17.62 -10.34 0.26
N SER A 57 17.26 -10.26 1.55
CA SER A 57 18.16 -10.61 2.65
C SER A 57 18.57 -12.09 2.64
N ARG A 58 17.76 -12.95 2.01
CA ARG A 58 18.00 -14.40 1.84
C ARG A 58 18.65 -14.74 0.48
N GLY A 59 19.05 -13.74 -0.30
CA GLY A 59 19.79 -13.92 -1.56
C GLY A 59 18.94 -13.99 -2.83
N PHE A 60 17.61 -13.86 -2.74
CA PHE A 60 16.75 -13.80 -3.91
C PHE A 60 16.82 -12.41 -4.56
N LYS A 61 16.92 -12.35 -5.89
CA LYS A 61 16.82 -11.07 -6.63
C LYS A 61 15.36 -10.80 -6.96
N THR A 62 14.70 -9.95 -6.16
CA THR A 62 13.29 -9.63 -6.39
C THR A 62 12.96 -8.19 -5.98
N SER A 63 11.78 -7.72 -6.37
CA SER A 63 11.27 -6.40 -6.02
C SER A 63 9.85 -6.50 -5.48
N PHE A 64 9.42 -5.47 -4.75
CA PHE A 64 8.03 -5.34 -4.32
C PHE A 64 7.05 -5.48 -5.51
N ALA A 65 7.33 -4.81 -6.63
CA ALA A 65 6.48 -4.88 -7.82
C ALA A 65 6.42 -6.29 -8.41
N ALA A 66 7.54 -7.02 -8.44
CA ALA A 66 7.58 -8.40 -8.93
C ALA A 66 6.70 -9.33 -8.09
N ILE A 67 6.66 -9.15 -6.76
CA ILE A 67 5.82 -9.93 -5.86
C ILE A 67 4.35 -9.50 -5.98
N ARG A 68 4.08 -8.19 -5.90
CA ARG A 68 2.71 -7.66 -5.84
C ARG A 68 1.92 -7.91 -7.12
N ASN A 69 2.59 -7.82 -8.27
CA ASN A 69 1.95 -7.93 -9.58
C ASN A 69 1.94 -9.37 -10.13
N ASN A 70 2.64 -10.31 -9.49
CA ASN A 70 2.69 -11.70 -9.91
C ASN A 70 2.47 -12.65 -8.72
N PRO A 71 1.24 -13.15 -8.51
CA PRO A 71 0.94 -14.05 -7.41
C PRO A 71 1.69 -15.39 -7.50
N ASN A 72 2.09 -15.84 -8.70
CA ASN A 72 2.90 -17.06 -8.84
C ASN A 72 4.33 -16.83 -8.35
N HIS A 73 4.91 -15.66 -8.65
CA HIS A 73 6.23 -15.28 -8.12
C HIS A 73 6.22 -15.18 -6.59
N LYS A 74 5.15 -14.62 -6.01
CA LYS A 74 4.94 -14.62 -4.55
C LYS A 74 4.91 -16.03 -3.98
N LYS A 75 4.13 -16.93 -4.58
CA LYS A 75 4.04 -18.34 -4.16
C LYS A 75 5.39 -19.04 -4.25
N GLU A 76 6.12 -18.86 -5.34
CA GLU A 76 7.45 -19.45 -5.54
C GLU A 76 8.41 -19.06 -4.43
N LEU A 77 8.55 -17.76 -4.13
CA LEU A 77 9.38 -17.29 -3.01
C LEU A 77 8.94 -17.91 -1.69
N CYS A 78 7.63 -17.95 -1.45
CA CYS A 78 7.07 -18.50 -0.23
C CYS A 78 7.31 -20.01 -0.05
N ARG A 79 7.52 -20.78 -1.12
CA ARG A 79 7.94 -22.19 -1.00
C ARG A 79 9.30 -22.35 -0.31
N PHE A 80 10.19 -21.36 -0.44
CA PHE A 80 11.52 -21.38 0.16
C PHE A 80 11.57 -20.60 1.48
N LEU A 81 10.73 -19.58 1.62
CA LEU A 81 10.77 -18.62 2.73
C LEU A 81 9.73 -18.88 3.83
N TYR A 82 8.87 -19.89 3.66
CA TYR A 82 7.79 -20.21 4.60
C TYR A 82 8.24 -20.29 6.08
N THR A 83 9.45 -20.81 6.32
CA THR A 83 10.00 -21.01 7.66
C THR A 83 10.59 -19.75 8.29
N ASP A 84 10.68 -18.63 7.55
CA ASP A 84 11.09 -17.35 8.11
C ASP A 84 9.90 -16.70 8.83
N ILE A 85 9.98 -16.62 10.16
CA ILE A 85 8.90 -16.15 11.04
C ILE A 85 8.37 -14.76 10.66
N ARG A 86 9.17 -13.93 9.98
CA ARG A 86 8.78 -12.59 9.56
C ARG A 86 7.74 -12.59 8.44
N VAL A 87 7.72 -13.64 7.61
CA VAL A 87 6.88 -13.74 6.41
C VAL A 87 6.01 -15.00 6.38
N GLN A 88 6.08 -15.82 7.43
CA GLN A 88 5.30 -17.06 7.54
C GLN A 88 3.81 -16.84 7.26
N MET A 89 3.18 -15.86 7.92
CA MET A 89 1.77 -15.54 7.70
C MET A 89 1.49 -15.09 6.26
N THR A 90 2.34 -14.23 5.70
CA THR A 90 2.25 -13.80 4.29
C THR A 90 2.32 -14.97 3.31
N CYS A 91 3.06 -16.02 3.66
CA CYS A 91 3.20 -17.23 2.87
C CYS A 91 2.07 -18.23 3.08
N LEU A 92 1.52 -18.35 4.30
CA LEU A 92 0.25 -19.04 4.54
C LEU A 92 -0.86 -18.42 3.68
N ASP A 93 -1.01 -17.10 3.73
CA ASP A 93 -2.04 -16.36 3.00
C ASP A 93 -1.84 -16.41 1.47
N ALA A 94 -0.61 -16.65 1.01
CA ALA A 94 -0.33 -16.89 -0.40
C ALA A 94 -0.87 -18.25 -0.90
N GLY A 95 -1.37 -19.10 0.01
CA GLY A 95 -1.90 -20.43 -0.30
C GLY A 95 -0.81 -21.44 -0.66
N VAL A 96 0.39 -21.28 -0.11
CA VAL A 96 1.45 -22.28 -0.23
C VAL A 96 1.30 -23.25 0.94
N PRO A 97 1.15 -24.57 0.70
CA PRO A 97 1.00 -25.52 1.80
C PRO A 97 2.20 -25.45 2.74
N GLU A 98 1.95 -25.70 4.03
CA GLU A 98 2.90 -25.54 5.14
C GLU A 98 4.24 -26.28 4.95
N TYR A 99 4.31 -27.20 3.98
CA TYR A 99 5.44 -28.07 3.79
C TYR A 99 5.46 -28.65 2.36
N TYR A 100 6.51 -28.35 1.58
CA TYR A 100 6.87 -29.13 0.38
C TYR A 100 8.15 -29.95 0.62
N GLY A 101 8.37 -30.38 1.88
CA GLY A 101 9.63 -31.00 2.33
C GLY A 101 9.50 -32.20 3.27
N ALA A 102 8.32 -32.80 3.45
CA ALA A 102 8.09 -34.01 4.27
C ALA A 102 7.72 -35.15 3.35
N GLY A 103 8.60 -35.38 2.38
CA GLY A 103 8.59 -36.55 1.52
C GLY A 103 10.04 -36.95 1.32
N ARG A 104 10.70 -37.37 2.40
CA ARG A 104 11.69 -38.42 2.27
C ARG A 104 10.95 -39.73 2.21
#